data_AF-A0A484Z8V9-F1
#
_entry.id   AF-A0A484Z8V9-F1
#
_cell.length_a   1.000
_cell.length_b   1.000
_cell.length_c   1.000
_cell.angle_alpha   90.00
_cell.angle_beta   90.00
_cell.angle_gamma   90.00
#
_symmetry.space_group_name_H-M   'P 1'
#
loop_
_entity.id
_entity.type
_entity.pdbx_description
1 polymer ?
#
loop_
_entity_poly.entity_id
_entity_poly.type
_entity_poly.pdbx_seq_one_letter_code
_entity_poly.pdbx_strand_id
1 'polypeptide(L)'
;MIHCPELAAGLPVPRPPAEIQLADGHDVMHGHGRIVENTGQDVTEHYQLAAWLALRAAQESGCCAALLTDGSPTCGSQTIYDGSFNNTRKPGMGVAASLLSEHGIAVFSEAQVAELVQWVEERDGHTS
;
A
#
# COMPACT_ATOMS: atom_id res chain seq x y z
N MET A 1 5.88 13.96 3.71
CA MET A 1 6.46 13.54 2.41
C MET A 1 5.31 13.07 1.53
N ILE A 2 5.25 13.47 0.27
CA ILE A 2 4.34 12.87 -0.72
C ILE A 2 5.19 11.91 -1.56
N HIS A 3 4.88 10.62 -1.53
CA HIS A 3 5.63 9.59 -2.24
C HIS A 3 4.65 8.74 -3.05
N CYS A 4 4.87 8.61 -4.37
CA CYS A 4 4.16 7.65 -5.20
C CYS A 4 5.08 6.44 -5.39
N PRO A 5 4.83 5.32 -4.71
CA PRO A 5 5.72 4.17 -4.75
C PRO A 5 5.87 3.62 -6.17
N GLU A 6 4.82 3.70 -7.00
CA GLU A 6 4.85 3.19 -8.36
C GLU A 6 5.80 3.98 -9.27
N LEU A 7 5.81 5.32 -9.14
CA LEU A 7 6.76 6.17 -9.86
C LEU A 7 8.19 5.93 -9.40
N ALA A 8 8.39 5.73 -8.09
CA ALA A 8 9.71 5.42 -7.54
C ALA A 8 10.24 4.06 -8.05
N ALA A 9 9.35 3.11 -8.33
CA ALA A 9 9.67 1.81 -8.93
C ALA A 9 9.80 1.84 -10.46
N GLY A 10 9.67 3.02 -11.09
CA GLY A 10 9.86 3.19 -12.53
C GLY A 10 8.67 2.80 -13.41
N LEU A 11 7.46 2.66 -12.85
CA LEU A 11 6.25 2.38 -13.63
C LEU A 11 5.87 3.59 -14.50
N PRO A 12 5.46 3.38 -15.78
CA PRO A 12 5.08 4.46 -16.69
C PRO A 12 3.78 5.16 -16.26
N VAL A 13 3.54 6.37 -16.78
CA VAL A 13 2.26 7.09 -16.63
C VAL A 13 1.81 7.63 -18.00
N PRO A 14 0.60 7.27 -18.49
CA PRO A 14 -0.36 6.34 -17.88
C PRO A 14 0.13 4.88 -17.93
N ARG A 15 -0.28 4.08 -16.95
CA ARG A 15 -0.06 2.62 -16.90
C ARG A 15 -1.38 1.86 -16.99
N PRO A 16 -1.38 0.61 -17.48
CA PRO A 16 -2.54 -0.26 -17.39
C PRO A 16 -3.01 -0.44 -15.93
N PRO A 17 -4.32 -0.59 -15.68
CA PRO A 17 -4.83 -1.02 -14.38
C PRO A 17 -4.23 -2.38 -13.99
N ALA A 18 -3.83 -2.52 -12.74
CA ALA A 18 -3.31 -3.76 -12.17
C ALA A 18 -4.05 -4.13 -10.88
N GLU A 19 -4.28 -5.42 -10.67
CA GLU A 19 -5.01 -5.96 -9.51
C GLU A 19 -4.27 -7.17 -8.93
N ILE A 20 -4.37 -7.35 -7.60
CA ILE A 20 -3.84 -8.54 -6.91
C ILE A 20 -4.77 -9.72 -7.20
N GLN A 21 -4.22 -10.81 -7.74
CA GLN A 21 -4.97 -12.00 -8.13
C GLN A 21 -5.24 -12.91 -6.93
N LEU A 22 -6.50 -13.01 -6.50
CA LEU A 22 -6.98 -13.97 -5.46
C LEU A 22 -6.19 -13.97 -4.13
N ALA A 23 -5.42 -12.92 -3.87
CA ALA A 23 -4.53 -12.77 -2.71
C ALA A 23 -4.60 -11.33 -2.18
N ASP A 24 -3.78 -10.98 -1.19
CA ASP A 24 -3.58 -9.59 -0.75
C ASP A 24 -2.10 -9.18 -0.82
N GLY A 25 -1.80 -7.97 -0.34
CA GLY A 25 -0.46 -7.40 -0.35
C GLY A 25 0.54 -8.19 0.49
N HIS A 26 0.13 -8.74 1.64
CA HIS A 26 0.98 -9.58 2.47
C HIS A 26 1.38 -10.85 1.70
N ASP A 27 0.40 -11.54 1.10
CA ASP A 27 0.66 -12.72 0.28
C ASP A 27 1.62 -12.42 -0.87
N VAL A 28 1.43 -11.29 -1.55
CA VAL A 28 2.33 -10.85 -2.63
C VAL A 28 3.75 -10.61 -2.09
N MET A 29 3.92 -9.92 -0.97
CA MET A 29 5.24 -9.66 -0.39
C MET A 29 5.97 -10.95 0.05
N HIS A 30 5.21 -11.99 0.42
CA HIS A 30 5.75 -13.31 0.77
C HIS A 30 5.87 -14.30 -0.41
N GLY A 31 5.58 -13.86 -1.65
CA GLY A 31 5.71 -14.71 -2.84
C GLY A 31 4.57 -15.71 -3.04
N HIS A 32 3.44 -15.51 -2.37
CA HIS A 32 2.22 -16.32 -2.46
C HIS A 32 1.10 -15.66 -3.27
N GLY A 33 1.30 -14.42 -3.74
CA GLY A 33 0.36 -13.69 -4.58
C GLY A 33 1.01 -13.16 -5.87
N ARG A 34 0.17 -12.71 -6.81
CA ARG A 34 0.60 -12.04 -8.04
C ARG A 34 -0.19 -10.77 -8.28
N ILE A 35 0.45 -9.78 -8.89
CA ILE A 35 -0.17 -8.57 -9.39
C ILE A 35 -0.10 -8.62 -10.91
N VAL A 36 -1.27 -8.58 -11.54
CA VAL A 36 -1.41 -8.72 -12.98
C VAL A 36 -2.11 -7.48 -13.52
N GLU A 37 -1.66 -6.98 -14.66
CA GLU A 37 -2.33 -5.93 -15.41
C GLU A 37 -3.55 -6.47 -16.18
N ASN A 38 -4.49 -5.60 -16.56
CA ASN A 38 -5.62 -5.99 -17.41
C ASN A 38 -5.20 -6.50 -18.81
N THR A 39 -3.94 -6.27 -19.20
CA THR A 39 -3.28 -6.81 -20.40
C THR A 39 -2.86 -8.28 -20.24
N GLY A 40 -2.91 -8.81 -19.02
CA GLY A 40 -2.41 -10.14 -18.65
C GLY A 40 -0.93 -10.17 -18.26
N GLN A 41 -0.23 -9.03 -18.27
CA GLN A 41 1.17 -8.95 -17.89
C GLN A 41 1.33 -9.08 -16.37
N ASP A 42 2.24 -9.97 -15.93
CA ASP A 42 2.66 -10.06 -14.53
C ASP A 42 3.61 -8.91 -14.20
N VAL A 43 3.21 -8.07 -13.24
CA VAL A 43 3.96 -6.88 -12.80
C VAL A 43 4.34 -6.97 -11.31
N THR A 44 4.26 -8.16 -10.72
CA THR A 44 4.43 -8.40 -9.28
C THR A 44 5.72 -7.79 -8.74
N GLU A 45 6.86 -8.01 -9.40
CA GLU A 45 8.17 -7.54 -8.94
C GLU A 45 8.27 -6.00 -8.87
N HIS A 46 7.62 -5.29 -9.78
CA HIS A 46 7.62 -3.82 -9.80
C HIS A 46 6.86 -3.27 -8.59
N TYR A 47 5.74 -3.90 -8.23
CA TYR A 47 4.92 -3.51 -7.09
C TYR A 47 5.58 -3.90 -5.76
N GLN A 48 6.25 -5.05 -5.68
CA GLN A 48 7.07 -5.40 -4.52
C GLN A 48 8.20 -4.38 -4.31
N LEU A 49 8.90 -4.00 -5.39
CA LEU A 49 9.93 -2.96 -5.33
C LEU A 49 9.34 -1.62 -4.84
N ALA A 50 8.17 -1.24 -5.35
CA ALA A 50 7.46 -0.03 -4.91
C ALA A 50 7.20 -0.06 -3.39
N ALA A 51 6.72 -1.18 -2.85
CA ALA A 51 6.50 -1.36 -1.42
C ALA A 51 7.81 -1.20 -0.62
N TRP A 52 8.90 -1.85 -1.05
CA TRP A 52 10.21 -1.71 -0.41
C TRP A 52 10.73 -0.27 -0.40
N LEU A 53 10.56 0.46 -1.51
CA LEU A 53 10.95 1.87 -1.60
C LEU A 53 10.12 2.75 -0.67
N ALA A 54 8.82 2.49 -0.55
CA ALA A 54 7.95 3.20 0.39
C ALA A 54 8.35 2.96 1.85
N LEU A 55 8.63 1.70 2.22
CA LEU A 55 9.13 1.35 3.55
C LEU A 55 10.45 2.07 3.85
N ARG A 56 11.40 1.99 2.92
CA ARG A 56 12.70 2.65 3.07
C ARG A 56 12.54 4.15 3.30
N ALA A 57 11.73 4.81 2.47
CA ALA A 57 11.48 6.24 2.59
C ALA A 57 10.87 6.56 3.97
N ALA A 58 9.91 5.77 4.44
CA ALA A 58 9.29 5.96 5.74
C ALA A 58 10.28 5.77 6.91
N GLN A 59 11.15 4.76 6.84
CA GLN A 59 12.18 4.52 7.84
C GLN A 59 13.24 5.63 7.86
N GLU A 60 13.70 6.07 6.70
CA GLU A 60 14.69 7.15 6.56
C GLU A 60 14.17 8.49 7.08
N SER A 61 12.85 8.74 6.99
CA SER A 61 12.22 9.92 7.56
C SER A 61 11.80 9.76 9.02
N GLY A 62 12.00 8.60 9.63
CA GLY A 62 11.51 8.30 10.99
C GLY A 62 9.98 8.36 11.11
N CYS A 63 9.26 8.07 10.02
CA CYS A 63 7.80 8.07 10.01
C CYS A 63 7.29 6.91 10.86
N CYS A 64 6.36 7.22 11.76
CA CYS A 64 5.67 6.25 12.60
C CYS A 64 4.23 5.98 12.15
N ALA A 65 3.71 6.79 11.22
CA ALA A 65 2.43 6.58 10.57
C ALA A 65 2.48 6.93 9.08
N ALA A 66 1.62 6.30 8.28
CA ALA A 66 1.42 6.53 6.86
C ALA A 66 -0.07 6.70 6.55
N LEU A 67 -0.41 7.78 5.85
CA LEU A 67 -1.75 8.02 5.31
C LEU A 67 -1.76 7.64 3.83
N LEU A 68 -2.54 6.63 3.47
CA LEU A 68 -2.55 6.02 2.14
C LEU A 68 -3.92 6.13 1.47
N THR A 69 -3.93 6.22 0.13
CA THR A 69 -5.17 6.24 -0.66
C THR A 69 -5.67 4.83 -0.91
N ASP A 70 -6.95 4.59 -0.62
CA ASP A 70 -7.57 3.26 -0.73
C ASP A 70 -7.83 2.82 -2.18
N GLY A 71 -7.96 1.50 -2.39
CA GLY A 71 -8.33 0.91 -3.68
C GLY A 71 -7.18 0.66 -4.66
N SER A 72 -5.95 1.09 -4.36
CA SER A 72 -4.77 0.74 -5.15
C SER A 72 -4.18 -0.61 -4.71
N PRO A 73 -3.67 -1.46 -5.63
CA PRO A 73 -2.91 -2.66 -5.25
C PRO A 73 -1.62 -2.35 -4.45
N THR A 74 -1.17 -1.10 -4.45
CA THR A 74 -0.02 -0.62 -3.66
C THR A 74 -0.45 -0.06 -2.32
N CYS A 75 -1.39 0.90 -2.34
CA CYS A 75 -1.71 1.76 -1.21
C CYS A 75 -3.02 1.41 -0.49
N GLY A 76 -3.82 0.48 -1.04
CA GLY A 76 -5.06 0.04 -0.41
C GLY A 76 -4.81 -0.39 1.02
N SER A 77 -5.43 0.28 1.99
CA SER A 77 -5.18 0.04 3.42
C SER A 77 -6.29 -0.77 4.07
N GLN A 78 -7.52 -0.69 3.53
CA GLN A 78 -8.65 -1.48 4.02
C GLN A 78 -9.29 -2.36 2.94
N THR A 79 -9.28 -1.88 1.69
CA THR A 79 -9.86 -2.59 0.55
C THR A 79 -8.97 -2.54 -0.68
N ILE A 80 -8.99 -3.63 -1.44
CA ILE A 80 -8.35 -3.79 -2.73
C ILE A 80 -9.35 -4.36 -3.74
N TYR A 81 -9.06 -4.24 -5.03
CA TYR A 81 -9.84 -4.93 -6.06
C TYR A 81 -9.66 -6.46 -5.96
N ASP A 82 -10.67 -7.22 -6.37
CA ASP A 82 -10.71 -8.67 -6.18
C ASP A 82 -9.83 -9.47 -7.16
N GLY A 83 -9.31 -8.83 -8.22
CA GLY A 83 -8.49 -9.44 -9.25
C GLY A 83 -9.25 -9.80 -10.53
N SER A 84 -10.56 -9.60 -10.56
CA SER A 84 -11.40 -9.96 -11.71
C SER A 84 -11.61 -8.83 -12.72
N PHE A 85 -11.10 -7.61 -12.45
CA PHE A 85 -11.30 -6.42 -13.28
C PHE A 85 -12.77 -6.05 -13.54
N ASN A 86 -13.69 -6.51 -12.70
CA ASN A 86 -15.12 -6.17 -12.77
C ASN A 86 -15.50 -4.99 -11.82
N ASN A 87 -14.49 -4.29 -11.29
CA ASN A 87 -14.62 -3.21 -10.31
C ASN A 87 -15.19 -3.64 -8.93
N THR A 88 -15.14 -4.94 -8.62
CA THR A 88 -15.48 -5.47 -7.29
C THR A 88 -14.30 -5.31 -6.34
N ARG A 89 -14.59 -4.87 -5.12
CA ARG A 89 -13.61 -4.71 -4.04
C ARG A 89 -13.80 -5.79 -3.00
N LYS A 90 -12.70 -6.20 -2.37
CA LYS A 90 -12.67 -7.11 -1.23
C LYS A 90 -11.89 -6.47 -0.07
N PRO A 91 -12.13 -6.90 1.18
CA PRO A 91 -11.24 -6.59 2.29
C PRO A 91 -9.83 -7.06 1.99
N GLY A 92 -8.84 -6.22 2.29
CA GLY A 92 -7.43 -6.54 2.08
C GLY A 92 -6.57 -5.30 1.91
N MET A 93 -5.26 -5.51 2.02
CA MET A 93 -4.26 -4.45 1.91
C MET A 93 -3.47 -4.60 0.60
N GLY A 94 -2.99 -3.48 0.08
CA GLY A 94 -2.00 -3.44 -0.99
C GLY A 94 -0.60 -3.73 -0.47
N VAL A 95 0.36 -3.91 -1.37
CA VAL A 95 1.73 -4.33 -1.02
C VAL A 95 2.47 -3.34 -0.11
N ALA A 96 2.35 -2.03 -0.34
CA ALA A 96 3.02 -1.03 0.50
C ALA A 96 2.33 -0.89 1.85
N ALA A 97 1.00 -0.90 1.86
CA ALA A 97 0.23 -0.85 3.10
C ALA A 97 0.55 -2.06 4.01
N SER A 98 0.60 -3.26 3.43
CA SER A 98 0.94 -4.49 4.17
C SER A 98 2.34 -4.41 4.76
N LEU A 99 3.33 -4.09 3.92
CA LEU A 99 4.73 -4.02 4.34
C LEU A 99 4.99 -2.94 5.41
N LEU A 100 4.38 -1.76 5.28
CA LEU A 100 4.51 -0.71 6.30
C LEU A 100 3.94 -1.17 7.65
N SER A 101 2.76 -1.80 7.63
CA SER A 101 2.09 -2.33 8.83
C SER A 101 2.94 -3.41 9.53
N GLU A 102 3.50 -4.34 8.76
CA GLU A 102 4.40 -5.41 9.26
C GLU A 102 5.66 -4.84 9.95
N HIS A 103 6.14 -3.70 9.48
CA HIS A 103 7.29 -3.00 10.05
C HIS A 103 6.94 -2.01 11.18
N GLY A 104 5.72 -2.06 11.71
CA GLY A 104 5.29 -1.28 12.87
C GLY A 104 4.97 0.18 12.56
N ILE A 105 4.76 0.53 11.29
CA ILE A 105 4.29 1.85 10.88
C ILE A 105 2.76 1.79 10.85
N ALA A 106 2.09 2.67 11.60
CA ALA A 106 0.63 2.72 11.62
C ALA A 106 0.09 3.17 10.26
N VAL A 107 -0.83 2.41 9.67
CA VAL A 107 -1.39 2.70 8.34
C VAL A 107 -2.83 3.17 8.49
N PHE A 108 -3.15 4.29 7.85
CA PHE A 108 -4.49 4.89 7.83
C PHE A 108 -4.93 5.14 6.39
N SER A 109 -6.21 4.99 6.12
CA SER A 109 -6.81 5.43 4.85
C SER A 109 -7.15 6.92 4.86
N GLU A 110 -7.39 7.51 3.70
CA GLU A 110 -7.90 8.89 3.59
C GLU A 110 -9.24 9.12 4.32
N ALA A 111 -10.03 8.07 4.56
CA ALA A 111 -11.24 8.15 5.36
C ALA A 111 -10.95 8.22 6.87
N GLN A 112 -9.75 7.82 7.29
CA GLN A 112 -9.32 7.72 8.69
C GLN A 112 -8.44 8.91 9.11
N VAL A 113 -8.55 10.07 8.45
CA VAL A 113 -7.80 11.27 8.82
C VAL A 113 -8.07 11.68 10.27
N ALA A 114 -9.30 11.57 10.74
CA ALA A 114 -9.64 11.88 12.13
C ALA A 114 -8.97 10.92 13.13
N GLU A 115 -8.93 9.62 12.82
CA GLU A 115 -8.25 8.60 13.64
C GLU A 115 -6.74 8.82 13.66
N LEU A 116 -6.15 9.20 12.53
CA LEU A 116 -4.73 9.57 12.45
C LEU A 116 -4.41 10.75 13.36
N VAL A 117 -5.24 11.80 13.36
CA VAL A 117 -5.04 12.97 14.24
C VAL A 117 -5.08 12.54 15.71
N GLN A 118 -6.08 11.76 16.12
CA GLN A 118 -6.17 11.24 17.48
C GLN A 118 -4.95 10.41 17.86
N TRP A 119 -4.50 9.51 16.99
CA TRP A 119 -3.33 8.68 17.22
C TRP A 119 -2.04 9.49 17.42
N VAL A 120 -1.87 10.58 16.67
CA VAL A 120 -0.74 11.51 16.84
C VAL A 120 -0.83 12.21 18.20
N GLU A 121 -2.01 12.74 18.56
CA GLU A 121 -2.23 13.42 19.84
C GLU A 121 -1.94 12.50 21.05
N GLU A 122 -2.38 11.24 21.00
CA GLU A 122 -2.15 10.26 22.06
C GLU A 122 -0.67 9.91 22.25
N ARG A 123 0.10 9.87 21.15
CA ARG A 123 1.54 9.61 21.18
C ARG A 123 2.35 10.78 21.71
N ASP A 124 2.02 11.99 21.29
CA ASP A 124 2.70 13.19 21.78
C ASP A 124 2.39 13.43 23.26
N GLY A 125 1.17 13.11 23.70
CA GLY A 125 0.75 13.17 25.10
C GLY A 125 1.46 12.19 26.05
N HIS A 126 2.09 11.13 25.55
CA HIS A 126 2.90 10.19 26.34
C HIS A 126 4.38 10.60 26.48
N THR A 127 4.77 11.76 25.94
CA THR A 127 6.16 12.27 25.99
C THR A 127 6.34 13.39 27.04
N SER A 128 5.52 13.43 28.09
CA SER A 128 5.65 14.37 29.24
C SER A 128 5.94 13.65 30.54
#